data_AF-A0A9N8ETQ1-F1
#
_entry.id   AF-A0A9N8ETQ1-F1
#
_cell.length_a   1.000
_cell.length_b   1.000
_cell.length_c   1.000
_cell.angle_alpha   90.00
_cell.angle_beta   90.00
_cell.angle_gamma   90.00
#
_symmetry.space_group_name_H-M   'P 1'
#
loop_
_entity.id
_entity.type
_entity.pdbx_description
1 polymer ?
#
loop_
_entity_poly.entity_id
_entity_poly.type
_entity_poly.pdbx_seq_one_letter_code
_entity_poly.pdbx_strand_id
1 'polypeptide(L)'
;MIQTTKKNVQFAADEELETVHLVSSHGEPGKLFLSPLEFDSFKQSSMTEGCQARKQGIDKELECTFTNPGQDVQKKLHHYTRHSGYRGLERWICKAHYEERKQHREQAIQAILIGQKMAKGQGMNADEVSLQLRKVALVYCLDAKVFARRLGKADEAACSSKKIGNSHYQERTNRMKLKGRFSEHKKHCDCSSDHAMLAFDSQPRLALLNHSTSAHIVSTTRGPLTQLL
;
A
#
# COMPACT_ATOMS: atom_id res chain seq x y z
N MET A 1 3.98 25.87 41.55
CA MET A 1 4.36 26.23 40.16
C MET A 1 5.05 25.02 39.54
N ILE A 2 4.40 24.37 38.56
CA ILE A 2 4.94 23.16 37.92
C ILE A 2 5.74 23.63 36.69
N GLN A 3 7.07 23.49 36.74
CA GLN A 3 7.93 23.77 35.59
C GLN A 3 7.78 22.63 34.57
N THR A 4 7.04 22.87 33.49
CA THR A 4 7.00 21.95 32.35
C THR A 4 8.28 22.09 31.54
N THR A 5 9.16 21.09 31.61
CA THR A 5 10.34 20.99 30.77
C THR A 5 9.90 20.88 29.30
N LYS A 6 10.30 21.86 28.49
CA LYS A 6 10.09 21.82 27.03
C LYS A 6 10.91 20.65 26.48
N LYS A 7 10.24 19.57 26.07
CA LYS A 7 10.88 18.46 25.36
C LYS A 7 11.31 18.97 23.99
N ASN A 8 12.62 19.05 23.77
CA ASN A 8 13.18 19.39 22.48
C ASN A 8 13.19 18.12 21.63
N VAL A 9 12.49 18.14 20.50
CA VAL A 9 12.54 17.06 19.52
C VAL A 9 13.74 17.32 18.63
N GLN A 10 14.82 16.56 18.83
CA GLN A 10 15.92 16.51 17.87
C GLN A 10 15.51 15.59 16.73
N PHE A 11 15.48 16.12 15.52
CA PHE A 11 15.38 15.31 14.32
C PHE A 11 16.74 14.65 14.09
N ALA A 12 16.74 13.34 13.84
CA ALA A 12 17.95 12.59 13.48
C ALA A 12 18.62 13.26 12.26
N ALA A 13 19.95 13.31 12.26
CA ALA A 13 20.70 13.87 11.15
C ALA A 13 20.41 13.09 9.86
N ASP A 14 20.47 13.76 8.70
CA ASP A 14 20.17 13.16 7.39
C ASP A 14 21.02 11.91 7.06
N GLU A 15 22.16 11.72 7.73
CA GLU A 15 23.00 10.51 7.61
C GLU A 15 22.44 9.27 8.34
N GLU A 16 21.48 9.43 9.26
CA GLU A 16 20.83 8.32 10.01
C GLU A 16 19.47 7.90 9.42
N LEU A 17 18.98 8.63 8.40
CA LEU A 17 17.62 8.52 7.87
C LEU A 17 17.40 7.39 6.84
N GLU A 18 18.44 6.64 6.45
CA GLU A 18 18.34 5.51 5.49
C GLU A 18 18.20 4.13 6.16
N THR A 19 17.50 4.04 7.29
CA THR A 19 17.27 2.75 7.95
C THR A 19 15.87 2.20 7.68
N VAL A 20 15.81 1.11 6.91
CA VAL A 20 14.54 0.41 6.60
C VAL A 20 14.32 -0.70 7.63
N HIS A 21 13.25 -0.57 8.42
CA HIS A 21 12.90 -1.54 9.46
C HIS A 21 12.21 -2.79 8.89
N LEU A 22 12.74 -3.98 9.19
CA LEU A 22 12.04 -5.25 9.01
C LEU A 22 11.89 -5.95 10.36
N VAL A 23 10.66 -6.25 10.76
CA VAL A 23 10.37 -7.13 11.90
C VAL A 23 10.40 -8.57 11.38
N SER A 24 11.53 -9.26 11.56
CA SER A 24 11.64 -10.70 11.30
C SER A 24 11.70 -11.47 12.61
N SER A 25 10.88 -12.53 12.74
CA SER A 25 10.85 -13.44 13.89
C SER A 25 12.02 -14.42 13.95
N HIS A 26 12.94 -14.39 12.98
CA HIS A 26 14.07 -15.32 12.84
C HIS A 26 15.44 -14.62 12.73
N GLY A 27 15.52 -13.31 12.98
CA GLY A 27 16.80 -12.60 12.97
C GLY A 27 17.65 -12.95 14.20
N GLU A 28 18.97 -13.02 14.04
CA GLU A 28 19.87 -13.07 15.19
C GLU A 28 19.57 -11.87 16.11
N PRO A 29 19.47 -12.10 17.43
CA PRO A 29 19.22 -11.02 18.38
C PRO A 29 20.36 -10.00 18.30
N GLY A 30 20.12 -8.88 17.63
CA GLY A 30 21.09 -7.80 17.41
C GLY A 30 21.19 -7.27 15.98
N LYS A 31 20.74 -8.04 14.97
CA LYS A 31 20.76 -7.62 13.56
C LYS A 31 19.38 -7.14 13.11
N LEU A 32 18.96 -5.99 13.61
CA LEU A 32 17.69 -5.33 13.25
C LEU A 32 17.72 -4.70 11.85
N PHE A 33 18.92 -4.52 11.28
CA PHE A 33 19.15 -3.79 10.04
C PHE A 33 19.85 -4.68 9.01
N LEU A 34 19.37 -4.64 7.77
CA LEU A 34 20.11 -5.16 6.62
C LEU A 34 21.19 -4.15 6.26
N SER A 35 22.40 -4.64 5.96
CA SER A 35 23.38 -3.79 5.29
C SER A 35 22.83 -3.35 3.92
N PRO A 36 23.30 -2.19 3.38
CA PRO A 36 22.86 -1.73 2.06
C PRO A 36 23.02 -2.81 0.96
N LEU A 37 24.12 -3.57 1.00
CA LEU A 37 24.37 -4.68 0.06
C LEU A 37 23.38 -5.84 0.20
N GLU A 38 23.03 -6.22 1.44
CA GLU A 38 22.01 -7.24 1.69
C GLU A 38 20.62 -6.78 1.23
N PHE A 39 20.30 -5.51 1.46
CA PHE A 39 19.04 -4.91 1.01
C PHE A 39 18.94 -4.89 -0.52
N ASP A 40 19.99 -4.46 -1.21
CA ASP A 40 20.02 -4.45 -2.68
C ASP A 40 19.92 -5.87 -3.25
N SER A 41 20.63 -6.84 -2.68
CA SER A 41 20.51 -8.24 -3.06
C SER A 41 19.06 -8.75 -2.89
N PHE A 42 18.44 -8.49 -1.74
CA PHE A 42 17.05 -8.88 -1.47
C PHE A 42 16.06 -8.21 -2.43
N LYS A 43 16.27 -6.93 -2.74
CA LYS A 43 15.47 -6.18 -3.71
C LYS A 43 15.57 -6.78 -5.11
N GLN A 44 16.77 -7.12 -5.57
CA GLN A 44 16.97 -7.76 -6.89
C GLN A 44 16.33 -9.15 -6.95
N SER A 45 16.44 -9.95 -5.89
CA SER A 45 15.73 -11.24 -5.79
C SER A 45 14.21 -11.05 -5.89
N SER A 46 13.66 -10.14 -5.08
CA SER A 46 12.23 -9.81 -5.05
C SER A 46 11.70 -9.35 -6.42
N MET A 47 12.49 -8.53 -7.14
CA MET A 47 12.15 -8.08 -8.48
C MET A 47 12.13 -9.24 -9.49
N THR A 48 13.12 -10.13 -9.41
CA THR A 48 13.24 -11.31 -10.28
C THR A 48 12.07 -12.27 -10.05
N GLU A 49 11.76 -12.57 -8.80
CA GLU A 49 10.63 -13.42 -8.40
C GLU A 49 9.28 -12.81 -8.81
N GLY A 50 9.11 -11.50 -8.62
CA GLY A 50 7.91 -10.78 -9.07
C GLY A 50 7.72 -10.83 -10.60
N CYS A 51 8.81 -10.73 -11.36
CA CYS A 51 8.79 -10.89 -12.82
C CYS A 51 8.39 -12.33 -13.22
N GLN A 52 8.93 -13.34 -12.53
CA GLN A 52 8.56 -14.73 -12.76
C GLN A 52 7.08 -15.00 -12.44
N ALA A 53 6.56 -14.47 -11.34
CA ALA A 53 5.15 -14.56 -10.99
C ALA A 53 4.25 -13.88 -12.03
N ARG A 54 4.68 -12.73 -12.57
CA ARG A 54 3.97 -12.07 -13.68
C ARG A 54 3.94 -12.93 -14.93
N LYS A 55 5.05 -13.61 -15.28
CA LYS A 55 5.08 -14.57 -16.40
C LYS A 55 4.11 -15.74 -16.21
N GLN A 56 3.78 -16.08 -14.96
CA GLN A 56 2.76 -17.09 -14.62
C GLN A 56 1.33 -16.55 -14.64
N GLY A 57 1.13 -15.23 -14.85
CA GLY A 57 -0.17 -14.58 -14.91
C GLY A 57 -0.76 -14.18 -13.56
N ILE A 58 0.03 -14.19 -12.49
CA ILE A 58 -0.42 -13.87 -11.11
C ILE A 58 -0.81 -12.39 -10.97
N ASP A 59 -0.29 -11.51 -11.81
CA ASP A 59 -0.62 -10.08 -11.84
C ASP A 59 -2.11 -9.81 -12.06
N LYS A 60 -2.76 -10.63 -12.89
CA LYS A 60 -4.21 -10.55 -13.17
C LYS A 60 -5.07 -10.87 -11.95
N GLU A 61 -4.53 -11.59 -10.97
CA GLU A 61 -5.24 -11.92 -9.74
C GLU A 61 -5.24 -10.77 -8.73
N LEU A 62 -4.26 -9.87 -8.83
CA LEU A 62 -4.13 -8.68 -7.99
C LEU A 62 -4.78 -7.44 -8.62
N GLU A 63 -5.05 -7.47 -9.92
CA GLU A 63 -5.70 -6.37 -10.63
C GLU A 63 -7.12 -6.11 -10.12
N CYS A 64 -7.44 -4.83 -9.90
CA CYS A 64 -8.73 -4.37 -9.37
C CYS A 64 -9.16 -5.07 -8.06
N THR A 65 -8.22 -5.37 -7.17
CA THR A 65 -8.52 -6.00 -5.87
C THR A 65 -8.59 -5.02 -4.70
N PHE A 66 -8.10 -3.78 -4.88
CA PHE A 66 -7.93 -2.80 -3.81
C PHE A 66 -9.17 -1.90 -3.64
N THR A 67 -9.34 -0.84 -4.45
CA THR A 67 -10.40 0.17 -4.25
C THR A 67 -11.74 -0.25 -4.86
N ASN A 68 -11.74 -0.76 -6.09
CA ASN A 68 -12.96 -1.15 -6.82
C ASN A 68 -13.00 -2.66 -7.13
N PRO A 69 -13.20 -3.50 -6.10
CA PRO A 69 -13.20 -4.95 -6.24
C PRO A 69 -14.40 -5.46 -7.05
N GLY A 70 -14.13 -6.31 -8.04
CA GLY A 70 -15.17 -7.11 -8.70
C GLY A 70 -15.80 -8.15 -7.78
N GLN A 71 -16.93 -8.74 -8.21
CA GLN A 71 -17.63 -9.78 -7.45
C GLN A 71 -16.76 -11.04 -7.22
N ASP A 72 -15.78 -11.27 -8.09
CA ASP A 72 -14.86 -12.41 -8.06
C ASP A 72 -13.56 -12.14 -7.27
N VAL A 73 -13.42 -10.96 -6.62
CA VAL A 73 -12.18 -10.56 -5.92
C VAL A 73 -11.69 -11.61 -4.93
N GLN A 74 -12.59 -12.21 -4.14
CA GLN A 74 -12.21 -13.16 -3.11
C GLN A 74 -11.66 -14.45 -3.73
N LYS A 75 -12.21 -14.89 -4.87
CA LYS A 75 -11.73 -16.07 -5.62
C LYS A 75 -10.34 -15.80 -6.20
N LYS A 76 -10.09 -14.61 -6.74
CA LYS A 76 -8.78 -14.18 -7.22
C LYS A 76 -7.76 -14.16 -6.09
N LEU A 77 -8.10 -13.55 -4.94
CA LEU A 77 -7.23 -13.54 -3.77
C LEU A 77 -6.98 -14.96 -3.22
N HIS A 78 -7.97 -15.87 -3.25
CA HIS A 78 -7.75 -17.27 -2.89
C HIS A 78 -6.76 -17.97 -3.83
N HIS A 79 -6.76 -17.64 -5.11
CA HIS A 79 -5.78 -18.18 -6.04
C HIS A 79 -4.39 -17.62 -5.72
N TYR A 80 -4.29 -16.30 -5.53
CA TYR A 80 -3.05 -15.63 -5.18
C TYR A 80 -2.40 -16.20 -3.92
N THR A 81 -3.18 -16.39 -2.84
CA THR A 81 -2.66 -16.89 -1.56
C THR A 81 -2.25 -18.36 -1.57
N ARG A 82 -2.67 -19.15 -2.57
CA ARG A 82 -2.14 -20.51 -2.76
C ARG A 82 -0.67 -20.51 -3.15
N HIS A 83 -0.19 -19.41 -3.75
CA HIS A 83 1.20 -19.20 -4.09
C HIS A 83 1.93 -18.53 -2.92
N SER A 84 2.27 -19.32 -1.88
CA SER A 84 2.84 -18.79 -0.63
C SER A 84 4.14 -17.98 -0.81
N GLY A 85 4.87 -18.19 -1.90
CA GLY A 85 6.14 -17.51 -2.17
C GLY A 85 6.01 -16.06 -2.63
N TYR A 86 4.81 -15.56 -2.93
CA TYR A 86 4.63 -14.24 -3.55
C TYR A 86 4.17 -13.14 -2.58
N ARG A 87 3.98 -13.48 -1.30
CA ARG A 87 3.61 -12.51 -0.26
C ARG A 87 4.65 -11.41 -0.12
N GLY A 88 4.21 -10.15 -0.11
CA GLY A 88 5.11 -9.01 -0.03
C GLY A 88 5.74 -8.62 -1.37
N LEU A 89 5.52 -9.40 -2.43
CA LEU A 89 6.00 -9.11 -3.78
C LEU A 89 4.93 -8.43 -4.65
N GLU A 90 3.79 -8.04 -4.07
CA GLU A 90 2.65 -7.47 -4.82
C GLU A 90 3.08 -6.29 -5.69
N ARG A 91 4.03 -5.47 -5.19
CA ARG A 91 4.62 -4.33 -5.91
C ARG A 91 5.27 -4.73 -7.23
N TRP A 92 6.00 -5.84 -7.21
CA TRP A 92 6.77 -6.32 -8.36
C TRP A 92 5.91 -7.18 -9.29
N ILE A 93 4.84 -7.77 -8.78
CA ILE A 93 3.91 -8.60 -9.53
C ILE A 93 2.96 -7.73 -10.35
N CYS A 94 2.20 -6.84 -9.70
CA CYS A 94 1.15 -6.05 -10.32
C CYS A 94 1.37 -4.54 -10.12
N LYS A 95 1.87 -3.87 -11.17
CA LYS A 95 2.16 -2.42 -11.13
C LYS A 95 0.90 -1.59 -10.87
N ALA A 96 -0.23 -1.94 -11.50
CA ALA A 96 -1.48 -1.22 -11.33
C ALA A 96 -1.95 -1.24 -9.86
N HIS A 97 -1.95 -2.41 -9.23
CA HIS A 97 -2.27 -2.57 -7.80
C HIS A 97 -1.34 -1.73 -6.90
N TYR A 98 -0.04 -1.68 -7.23
CA TYR A 98 0.92 -0.87 -6.49
C TYR A 98 0.65 0.63 -6.62
N GLU A 99 0.46 1.13 -7.83
CA GLU A 99 0.21 2.55 -8.08
C GLU A 99 -1.10 2.99 -7.42
N GLU A 100 -2.15 2.17 -7.46
CA GLU A 100 -3.41 2.42 -6.76
C GLU A 100 -3.20 2.59 -5.24
N ARG A 101 -2.46 1.67 -4.61
CA ARG A 101 -2.12 1.76 -3.18
C ARG A 101 -1.22 2.94 -2.85
N LYS A 102 -0.29 3.28 -3.75
CA LYS A 102 0.61 4.43 -3.59
C LYS A 102 -0.18 5.74 -3.64
N GLN A 103 -1.04 5.90 -4.65
CA GLN A 103 -1.90 7.06 -4.80
C GLN A 103 -2.82 7.26 -3.58
N HIS A 104 -3.48 6.20 -3.09
CA HIS A 104 -4.30 6.28 -1.88
C HIS A 104 -3.52 6.74 -0.65
N ARG A 105 -2.27 6.27 -0.50
CA ARG A 105 -1.39 6.68 0.59
C ARG A 105 -1.00 8.15 0.47
N GLU A 106 -0.63 8.60 -0.73
CA GLU A 106 -0.28 10.00 -0.99
C GLU A 106 -1.47 10.93 -0.69
N GLN A 107 -2.67 10.56 -1.12
CA GLN A 107 -3.91 11.29 -0.81
C GLN A 107 -4.19 11.35 0.69
N ALA A 108 -3.99 10.24 1.42
CA ALA A 108 -4.14 10.20 2.87
C ALA A 108 -3.17 11.17 3.57
N ILE A 109 -1.90 11.18 3.16
CA ILE A 109 -0.87 12.07 3.69
C ILE A 109 -1.24 13.53 3.41
N GLN A 110 -1.60 13.85 2.17
CA GLN A 110 -2.00 15.20 1.77
C GLN A 110 -3.23 15.69 2.57
N ALA A 111 -4.23 14.84 2.75
CA ALA A 111 -5.42 15.18 3.52
C ALA A 111 -5.11 15.47 5.00
N ILE A 112 -4.19 14.70 5.60
CA ILE A 112 -3.72 14.94 6.97
C ILE A 112 -2.99 16.29 7.05
N LEU A 113 -2.08 16.58 6.12
CA LEU A 113 -1.34 17.86 6.09
C LEU A 113 -2.27 19.07 5.91
N ILE A 114 -3.28 18.94 5.04
CA ILE A 114 -4.33 19.97 4.87
C ILE A 114 -5.12 20.13 6.16
N GLY A 115 -5.56 19.03 6.78
CA GLY A 115 -6.27 19.06 8.06
C GLY A 115 -5.48 19.74 9.17
N GLN A 116 -4.17 19.45 9.27
CA GLN A 116 -3.26 20.11 10.22
C GLN A 116 -3.15 21.63 9.96
N LYS A 117 -3.01 22.03 8.69
CA LYS A 117 -2.95 23.44 8.31
C LYS A 117 -4.25 24.18 8.64
N MET A 118 -5.41 23.56 8.37
CA MET A 118 -6.71 24.14 8.69
C MET A 118 -6.91 24.27 10.20
N ALA A 119 -6.59 23.25 10.97
CA ALA A 119 -6.72 23.26 12.42
C ALA A 119 -5.83 24.34 13.07
N LYS A 120 -4.60 24.53 12.55
CA LYS A 120 -3.71 25.62 12.95
C LYS A 120 -4.31 27.00 12.62
N GLY A 121 -4.90 27.15 11.43
CA GLY A 121 -5.56 28.40 11.02
C GLY A 121 -6.79 28.75 11.85
N GLN A 122 -7.48 27.74 12.41
CA GLN A 122 -8.65 27.92 13.26
C GLN A 122 -8.32 28.03 14.76
N GLY A 123 -7.05 27.89 15.15
CA GLY A 123 -6.64 27.94 16.56
C GLY A 123 -7.21 26.79 17.40
N MET A 124 -7.48 25.63 16.78
CA MET A 124 -8.01 24.45 17.49
C MET A 124 -7.06 23.96 18.58
N ASN A 125 -7.63 23.45 19.67
CA ASN A 125 -6.84 22.79 20.71
C ASN A 125 -6.33 21.41 20.24
N ALA A 126 -5.31 20.88 20.91
CA ALA A 126 -4.63 19.64 20.49
C ALA A 126 -5.57 18.42 20.43
N ASP A 127 -6.55 18.34 21.34
CA ASP A 127 -7.49 17.22 21.42
C ASP A 127 -8.49 17.23 20.24
N GLU A 128 -8.98 18.42 19.87
CA GLU A 128 -9.83 18.63 18.69
C GLU A 128 -9.08 18.29 17.39
N VAL A 129 -7.83 18.76 17.25
CA VAL A 129 -6.98 18.44 16.10
C VAL A 129 -6.81 16.93 15.99
N SER A 130 -6.45 16.26 17.09
CA SER A 130 -6.28 14.81 17.14
C SER A 130 -7.55 14.07 16.71
N LEU A 131 -8.71 14.48 17.23
CA LEU A 131 -10.00 13.88 16.88
C LEU A 131 -10.34 14.07 15.40
N GLN A 132 -10.09 15.26 14.83
CA GLN A 132 -10.34 15.51 13.41
C GLN A 132 -9.40 14.73 12.50
N LEU A 133 -8.09 14.75 12.78
CA LEU A 133 -7.11 13.99 11.99
C LEU A 133 -7.39 12.50 12.04
N ARG A 134 -7.86 11.97 13.17
CA ARG A 134 -8.30 10.57 13.29
C ARG A 134 -9.48 10.28 12.36
N LYS A 135 -10.48 11.16 12.29
CA LYS A 135 -11.63 11.00 11.39
C LYS A 135 -11.19 10.97 9.93
N VAL A 136 -10.29 11.89 9.54
CA VAL A 136 -9.71 11.92 8.19
C VAL A 136 -8.96 10.62 7.89
N ALA A 137 -8.06 10.19 8.79
CA ALA A 137 -7.29 8.96 8.61
C ALA A 137 -8.18 7.72 8.46
N LEU A 138 -9.29 7.63 9.21
CA LEU A 138 -10.22 6.50 9.11
C LEU A 138 -10.87 6.37 7.73
N VAL A 139 -11.17 7.50 7.06
CA VAL A 139 -11.76 7.50 5.71
C VAL A 139 -10.77 6.92 4.71
N TYR A 140 -9.53 7.41 4.71
CA TYR A 140 -8.51 6.96 3.75
C TYR A 140 -8.01 5.53 4.02
N CYS A 141 -8.09 5.03 5.26
CA CYS A 141 -7.69 3.68 5.62
C CYS A 141 -8.76 2.61 5.35
N LEU A 142 -9.97 2.99 4.93
CA LEU A 142 -11.08 2.05 4.79
C LEU A 142 -10.79 0.96 3.75
N ASP A 143 -10.33 1.35 2.55
CA ASP A 143 -10.01 0.40 1.47
C ASP A 143 -8.87 -0.53 1.86
N ALA A 144 -7.82 0.01 2.48
CA ALA A 144 -6.72 -0.79 3.01
C ALA A 144 -7.19 -1.81 4.06
N LYS A 145 -8.10 -1.42 4.97
CA LYS A 145 -8.67 -2.31 5.98
C LYS A 145 -9.57 -3.39 5.35
N VAL A 146 -10.35 -3.04 4.33
CA VAL A 146 -11.20 -3.98 3.62
C VAL A 146 -10.35 -4.98 2.83
N PHE A 147 -9.34 -4.51 2.09
CA PHE A 147 -8.39 -5.35 1.37
C PHE A 147 -7.66 -6.31 2.30
N ALA A 148 -7.09 -5.82 3.41
CA ALA A 148 -6.39 -6.66 4.39
C ALA A 148 -7.29 -7.76 4.97
N ARG A 149 -8.57 -7.46 5.22
CA ARG A 149 -9.54 -8.47 5.68
C ARG A 149 -9.82 -9.54 4.62
N ARG A 150 -9.98 -9.16 3.35
CA ARG A 150 -10.18 -10.12 2.24
C ARG A 150 -8.96 -11.02 2.06
N LEU A 151 -7.77 -10.43 2.12
CA LEU A 151 -6.50 -11.16 2.05
C LEU A 151 -6.34 -12.12 3.23
N GLY A 152 -6.67 -11.71 4.45
CA GLY A 152 -6.66 -12.58 5.62
C GLY A 152 -7.61 -13.77 5.51
N LYS A 153 -8.83 -13.56 4.98
CA LYS A 153 -9.75 -14.68 4.66
C LYS A 153 -9.17 -15.62 3.60
N ALA A 154 -8.45 -15.06 2.63
CA ALA A 154 -7.78 -15.86 1.60
C ALA A 154 -6.64 -16.70 2.17
N ASP A 155 -5.91 -16.18 3.15
CA ASP A 155 -4.87 -16.91 3.88
C ASP A 155 -5.46 -18.03 4.73
N GLU A 156 -6.54 -17.74 5.45
CA GLU A 156 -7.27 -18.74 6.24
C GLU A 156 -7.77 -19.91 5.37
N ALA A 157 -8.31 -19.61 4.19
CA ALA A 157 -8.73 -20.61 3.21
C ALA A 157 -7.54 -21.44 2.67
N ALA A 158 -6.40 -20.81 2.40
CA ALA A 158 -5.20 -21.51 1.95
C ALA A 158 -4.65 -22.46 3.04
N CYS A 159 -4.66 -22.04 4.30
CA CYS A 159 -4.20 -22.85 5.43
C CYS A 159 -5.15 -24.01 5.78
N SER A 160 -6.47 -23.77 5.78
CA SER A 160 -7.48 -24.78 6.12
C SER A 160 -7.54 -25.93 5.11
N SER A 161 -7.29 -25.64 3.83
CA SER A 161 -7.27 -26.65 2.76
C SER A 161 -6.21 -27.75 2.95
N LYS A 162 -5.14 -27.49 3.71
CA LYS A 162 -4.10 -28.48 4.03
C LYS A 162 -4.56 -29.57 5.01
N LYS A 163 -5.65 -29.36 5.75
CA LYS A 163 -6.14 -30.33 6.74
C LYS A 163 -7.06 -31.42 6.16
N ILE A 164 -7.56 -31.25 4.93
CA ILE A 164 -8.64 -32.10 4.38
C ILE A 164 -8.15 -33.13 3.34
N GLY A 165 -6.88 -33.13 2.91
CA GLY A 165 -6.49 -34.09 1.87
C GLY A 165 -5.00 -34.24 1.61
N ASN A 166 -4.30 -34.93 2.50
CA ASN A 166 -3.00 -35.54 2.16
C ASN A 166 -3.14 -36.77 1.25
N SER A 167 -4.35 -37.26 0.92
CA SER A 167 -4.51 -38.42 0.02
C SER A 167 -4.73 -38.04 -1.46
N HIS A 168 -5.30 -36.88 -1.77
CA HIS A 168 -5.79 -36.62 -3.14
C HIS A 168 -4.86 -35.75 -4.02
N TYR A 169 -3.92 -35.00 -3.43
CA TYR A 169 -3.07 -34.06 -4.20
C TYR A 169 -1.84 -34.73 -4.84
N GLN A 170 -1.38 -35.88 -4.34
CA GLN A 170 -0.31 -36.65 -5.00
C GLN A 170 -0.78 -37.34 -6.29
N GLU A 171 -2.07 -37.62 -6.42
CA GLU A 171 -2.61 -38.30 -7.60
C GLU A 171 -2.62 -37.41 -8.85
N ARG A 172 -2.80 -36.09 -8.69
CA ARG A 172 -2.92 -35.18 -9.83
C ARG A 172 -1.57 -34.76 -10.42
N THR A 173 -0.53 -34.63 -9.60
CA THR A 173 0.85 -34.38 -10.06
C THR A 173 1.46 -35.60 -10.75
N ASN A 174 1.14 -36.83 -10.31
CA ASN A 174 1.54 -38.04 -11.02
C ASN A 174 0.84 -38.20 -12.39
N ARG A 175 -0.41 -37.74 -12.51
CA ARG A 175 -1.15 -37.80 -13.79
C ARG A 175 -0.63 -36.84 -14.86
N MET A 176 -0.01 -35.72 -14.48
CA MET A 176 0.62 -34.79 -15.44
C MET A 176 2.00 -35.26 -15.91
N LYS A 177 2.75 -36.01 -15.08
CA LYS A 177 4.03 -36.61 -15.50
C LYS A 177 3.86 -37.67 -16.59
N LEU A 178 2.69 -38.33 -16.70
CA LEU A 178 2.42 -39.30 -17.76
C LEU A 178 2.01 -38.70 -19.11
N LYS A 179 1.62 -37.42 -19.17
CA LYS A 179 1.16 -36.79 -20.44
C LYS A 179 2.18 -35.81 -21.05
N GLY A 180 3.26 -35.49 -20.35
CA GLY A 180 4.28 -34.52 -20.78
C GLY A 180 5.44 -35.09 -21.61
N ARG A 181 5.23 -36.17 -22.40
CA ARG A 181 6.29 -36.74 -23.27
C ARG A 181 6.23 -36.29 -24.73
N PHE A 182 5.44 -35.29 -25.08
CA PHE A 182 5.38 -34.78 -26.45
C PHE A 182 5.45 -33.25 -26.52
N SER A 183 6.42 -32.79 -27.31
CA SER A 183 6.67 -31.43 -27.83
C SER A 183 7.67 -30.54 -27.05
N GLU A 184 8.95 -30.90 -27.19
CA GLU A 184 10.02 -29.92 -27.21
C GLU A 184 9.91 -29.06 -28.48
N HIS A 185 9.28 -27.89 -28.36
CA HIS A 185 9.51 -26.79 -29.29
C HIS A 185 10.08 -25.61 -28.53
N LYS A 186 11.40 -25.54 -28.57
CA LYS A 186 12.25 -24.45 -28.10
C LYS A 186 11.95 -23.21 -28.95
N LYS A 187 11.00 -22.38 -28.52
CA LYS A 187 10.91 -21.00 -28.99
C LYS A 187 11.86 -20.16 -28.14
N HIS A 188 12.97 -19.77 -28.75
CA HIS A 188 13.83 -18.70 -28.28
C HIS A 188 12.97 -17.43 -28.23
N CYS A 189 12.57 -17.01 -27.04
CA CYS A 189 12.00 -15.68 -26.84
C CYS A 189 13.15 -14.76 -26.48
N ASP A 190 13.64 -14.04 -27.47
CA ASP A 190 14.55 -12.92 -27.31
C ASP A 190 13.87 -11.88 -26.41
N CYS A 191 14.26 -11.86 -25.14
CA CYS A 191 14.00 -10.74 -24.24
C CYS A 191 15.03 -9.65 -24.58
N SER A 192 14.97 -9.14 -25.81
CA SER A 192 15.71 -7.97 -26.23
C SER A 192 15.04 -6.75 -25.62
N SER A 193 15.84 -6.02 -24.83
CA SER A 193 15.84 -4.57 -24.72
C SER A 193 14.50 -3.86 -24.54
N ASP A 194 14.21 -3.46 -23.30
CA ASP A 194 13.80 -2.08 -23.04
C ASP A 194 14.32 -1.68 -21.66
N HIS A 195 15.63 -1.47 -21.62
CA HIS A 195 16.32 -0.82 -20.52
C HIS A 195 16.10 0.69 -20.63
N ALA A 196 14.85 1.13 -20.51
CA ALA A 196 14.57 2.52 -20.17
C ALA A 196 14.79 2.66 -18.66
N MET A 197 16.05 2.96 -18.28
CA MET A 197 16.37 3.57 -17.00
C MET A 197 15.54 4.86 -16.91
N LEU A 198 14.35 4.78 -16.31
CA LEU A 198 13.62 5.95 -15.88
C LEU A 198 14.46 6.59 -14.77
N ALA A 199 15.32 7.52 -15.18
CA ALA A 199 15.86 8.54 -14.29
C ALA A 199 14.67 9.12 -13.54
N PHE A 200 14.67 8.92 -12.24
CA PHE A 200 13.65 9.41 -11.33
C PHE A 200 13.91 10.92 -11.15
N ASP A 201 13.56 11.70 -12.18
CA ASP A 201 13.69 13.15 -12.16
C ASP A 201 12.54 13.69 -11.32
N SER A 202 12.80 13.79 -10.02
CA SER A 202 11.93 14.38 -9.02
C SER A 202 11.86 15.90 -9.23
N GLN A 203 11.11 16.34 -10.24
CA GLN A 203 10.63 17.71 -10.33
C GLN A 203 9.17 17.78 -9.86
N PRO A 204 8.84 18.65 -8.89
CA PRO A 204 7.47 18.86 -8.48
C PRO A 204 6.73 19.66 -9.57
N ARG A 205 5.84 19.00 -10.31
CA ARG A 205 4.80 19.69 -11.09
C ARG A 205 3.81 20.34 -10.14
N LEU A 206 4.04 21.61 -9.83
CA LEU A 206 3.04 22.53 -9.30
C LEU A 206 1.95 22.73 -10.37
N ALA A 207 0.95 21.85 -10.37
CA ALA A 207 -0.30 22.11 -11.05
C ALA A 207 -1.07 23.14 -10.21
N LEU A 208 -1.08 24.38 -10.70
CA LEU A 208 -1.95 25.46 -10.24
C LEU A 208 -3.43 25.03 -10.42
N LEU A 209 -4.04 24.54 -9.33
CA LEU A 209 -5.49 24.45 -9.24
C LEU A 209 -6.04 25.85 -8.92
N ASN A 210 -6.42 26.57 -9.96
CA ASN A 210 -7.28 27.74 -9.87
C ASN A 210 -8.70 27.30 -9.49
N HIS A 211 -9.00 27.28 -8.19
CA HIS A 211 -10.38 27.29 -7.72
C HIS A 211 -10.75 28.70 -7.27
N SER A 212 -11.35 29.43 -8.21
CA SER A 212 -12.16 30.61 -7.92
C SER A 212 -13.45 30.14 -7.22
N THR A 213 -13.46 30.18 -5.89
CA THR A 213 -14.71 30.12 -5.13
C THR A 213 -15.08 31.53 -4.72
N SER A 214 -15.99 32.11 -5.51
CA SER A 214 -16.70 33.35 -5.23
C SER A 214 -17.42 33.25 -3.89
N ALA A 215 -16.99 34.03 -2.91
CA ALA A 215 -17.68 34.17 -1.63
C ALA A 215 -18.87 35.13 -1.81
N HIS A 216 -20.09 34.58 -1.89
CA HIS A 216 -21.29 35.38 -1.69
C HIS A 216 -21.41 35.75 -0.22
N ILE A 217 -21.05 36.99 0.10
CA ILE A 217 -21.33 37.64 1.39
C ILE A 217 -22.84 37.90 1.43
N VAL A 218 -23.57 37.10 2.22
CA VAL A 218 -24.96 37.41 2.58
C VAL A 218 -24.91 38.44 3.71
N SER A 219 -25.19 39.68 3.36
CA SER A 219 -25.36 40.80 4.29
C SER A 219 -26.68 40.64 5.04
N THR A 220 -26.63 40.25 6.31
CA THR A 220 -27.78 40.28 7.21
C THR A 220 -27.98 41.70 7.73
N THR A 221 -28.92 42.43 7.12
CA THR A 221 -29.41 43.72 7.60
C THR A 221 -30.05 43.57 8.98
N ARG A 222 -29.51 44.29 9.97
CA ARG A 222 -30.11 44.48 11.30
C ARG A 222 -31.44 45.24 11.17
N GLY A 223 -32.53 44.66 11.68
CA GLY A 223 -33.79 45.37 11.89
C GLY A 223 -33.75 46.30 13.11
N PRO A 224 -34.64 47.31 13.19
CA PRO A 224 -34.60 48.33 14.23
C PRO A 224 -35.20 47.84 15.57
N LEU A 225 -34.55 48.25 16.66
CA LEU A 225 -35.08 48.17 18.02
C LEU A 225 -36.38 48.99 18.13
N THR A 226 -37.48 48.33 18.46
CA THR A 226 -38.69 49.01 18.95
C THR A 226 -38.59 49.10 20.46
N GLN A 227 -38.51 50.33 20.96
CA GLN A 227 -38.68 50.66 22.38
C GLN A 227 -40.13 50.40 22.77
N LEU A 228 -40.35 49.69 23.87
CA LEU A 228 -41.60 49.71 24.63
C LEU A 228 -41.29 50.26 26.02
N LEU A 229 -42.08 51.28 26.36
CA LEU A 229 -42.22 51.92 27.67
C LEU A 229 -42.61 50.91 28.75
#